data_AF-A0A6H5GV98-F1
#
_entry.id   AF-A0A6H5GV98-F1
#
_cell.length_a   1.000
_cell.length_b   1.000
_cell.length_c   1.000
_cell.angle_alpha   90.00
_cell.angle_beta   90.00
_cell.angle_gamma   90.00
#
_symmetry.space_group_name_H-M   'P 1'
#
loop_
_entity.id
_entity.type
_entity.pdbx_description
1 polymer ?
#
loop_
_entity_poly.entity_id
_entity_poly.type
_entity_poly.pdbx_seq_one_letter_code
_entity_poly.pdbx_strand_id
1 'polypeptide(L)'
;MTDVESSQSRSGGEHFVGGGVRQCSTAGPRVVKIYKSETGFGFNVRGQVSEGGQLRSINGELYAPLQHVSAVLEGGAAEEAGIRKGDRILEV
;
A
#
# COMPACT_ATOMS: atom_id res chain seq x y z
N MET A 1 -15.45 8.43 61.77
CA MET A 1 -14.70 9.58 61.28
C MET A 1 -14.33 9.27 59.85
N THR A 2 -15.13 9.79 58.93
CA THR A 2 -14.97 9.69 57.48
C THR A 2 -14.16 10.89 57.05
N ASP A 3 -12.98 10.67 56.48
CA ASP A 3 -12.23 11.73 55.79
C ASP A 3 -12.11 11.37 54.31
N VAL A 4 -12.86 12.17 53.57
CA VAL A 4 -12.90 12.38 52.13
C VAL A 4 -11.70 13.23 51.72
N GLU A 5 -11.13 12.99 50.54
CA GLU A 5 -10.57 13.94 49.56
C GLU A 5 -9.54 13.21 48.66
N SER A 6 -9.91 12.91 47.42
CA SER A 6 -9.68 13.77 46.24
C SER A 6 -8.33 13.50 45.58
N SER A 7 -8.34 12.55 44.65
CA SER A 7 -7.35 12.48 43.56
C SER A 7 -8.09 12.33 42.24
N GLN A 8 -8.72 13.42 41.79
CA GLN A 8 -9.06 13.58 40.38
C GLN A 8 -7.77 13.93 39.63
N SER A 9 -7.13 12.95 38.99
CA SER A 9 -6.27 13.23 37.84
C SER A 9 -7.12 13.12 36.58
N ARG A 10 -7.81 14.22 36.27
CA ARG A 10 -8.25 14.51 34.90
C ARG A 10 -7.01 14.80 34.08
N SER A 11 -6.71 13.95 33.11
CA SER A 11 -6.04 14.40 31.90
C SER A 11 -6.65 13.64 30.74
N GLY A 12 -7.65 14.28 30.14
CA GLY A 12 -8.15 13.90 28.83
C GLY A 12 -7.00 13.93 27.86
N GLY A 13 -6.58 12.75 27.41
CA GLY A 13 -5.81 12.61 26.19
C GLY A 13 -6.81 12.58 25.05
N GLU A 14 -7.26 13.76 24.64
CA GLU A 14 -7.91 13.96 23.35
C GLU A 14 -6.92 13.46 22.28
N HIS A 15 -7.11 12.23 21.83
CA HIS A 15 -6.46 11.76 20.62
C HIS A 15 -7.15 12.44 19.45
N PHE A 16 -6.56 13.59 19.08
CA PHE A 16 -6.75 14.35 17.87
C PHE A 16 -7.38 13.56 16.73
N VAL A 17 -8.68 13.78 16.50
CA VAL A 17 -9.27 13.63 15.17
C VAL A 17 -8.85 14.88 14.40
N GLY A 18 -7.61 14.88 13.92
CA GLY A 18 -6.96 16.05 13.37
C GLY A 18 -6.15 15.74 12.12
N GLY A 19 -6.76 15.98 10.96
CA GLY A 19 -6.03 16.52 9.84
C GLY A 19 -5.49 15.52 8.81
N GLY A 20 -6.25 15.38 7.74
CA GLY A 20 -5.70 15.00 6.44
C GLY A 20 -6.50 13.89 5.79
N VAL A 21 -7.52 14.27 5.03
CA VAL A 21 -7.79 13.58 3.76
C VAL A 21 -6.53 13.82 2.91
N ARG A 22 -5.47 13.07 3.19
CA ARG A 22 -4.34 12.93 2.29
C ARG A 22 -4.91 12.17 1.12
N GLN A 23 -5.30 12.95 0.11
CA GLN A 23 -5.71 12.54 -1.23
C GLN A 23 -6.00 11.05 -1.32
N CYS A 24 -7.29 10.71 -1.30
CA CYS A 24 -7.81 9.40 -1.63
C CYS A 24 -7.45 9.08 -3.09
N SER A 25 -6.19 8.72 -3.35
CA SER A 25 -5.80 8.04 -4.57
C SER A 25 -6.24 6.59 -4.39
N THR A 26 -7.54 6.31 -4.57
CA THR A 26 -8.10 4.96 -4.82
C THR A 26 -7.20 3.84 -4.30
N ALA A 27 -7.02 3.72 -2.98
CA ALA A 27 -5.93 2.96 -2.37
C ALA A 27 -6.19 1.44 -2.32
N GLY A 28 -7.03 0.95 -3.24
CA GLY A 28 -7.44 -0.43 -3.36
C GLY A 28 -6.71 -1.15 -4.49
N PRO A 29 -6.76 -2.49 -4.50
CA PRO A 29 -6.30 -3.29 -5.62
C PRO A 29 -7.03 -2.88 -6.91
N ARG A 30 -6.31 -2.83 -8.02
CA ARG A 30 -6.87 -2.51 -9.34
C ARG A 30 -6.46 -3.55 -10.36
N VAL A 31 -7.39 -3.91 -11.23
CA VAL A 31 -7.12 -4.79 -12.37
C VAL A 31 -6.76 -3.91 -13.56
N VAL A 32 -5.62 -4.19 -14.18
CA VAL A 32 -5.18 -3.55 -15.41
C VAL A 32 -5.01 -4.60 -16.50
N LYS A 33 -5.26 -4.22 -17.75
CA LYS A 33 -5.01 -5.07 -18.92
C LYS A 33 -3.94 -4.40 -19.77
N ILE A 34 -2.87 -5.11 -20.02
CA ILE A 34 -1.74 -4.62 -20.82
C ILE A 34 -1.62 -5.50 -22.05
N TYR A 35 -1.63 -4.89 -23.22
CA TYR A 35 -1.38 -5.59 -24.48
C TYR A 35 0.11 -5.52 -24.80
N LYS A 36 0.70 -6.65 -25.17
CA LYS A 36 2.13 -6.72 -25.49
C LYS A 36 2.41 -5.93 -26.76
N SER A 37 3.32 -4.97 -26.69
CA SER A 37 3.82 -4.20 -27.82
C SER A 37 5.10 -4.85 -28.40
N GLU A 38 5.69 -4.25 -29.44
CA GLU A 38 6.96 -4.69 -30.02
C GLU A 38 8.10 -4.70 -29.00
N THR A 39 8.09 -3.77 -28.04
CA THR A 39 9.09 -3.69 -26.96
C THR A 39 8.70 -4.51 -25.72
N GLY A 40 7.62 -5.31 -25.80
CA GLY A 40 7.06 -6.08 -24.69
C GLY A 40 5.97 -5.32 -23.95
N PHE A 41 5.82 -5.57 -22.63
CA PHE A 41 4.83 -4.87 -21.81
C PHE A 41 5.31 -3.50 -21.29
N GLY A 42 6.61 -3.21 -21.34
CA GLY A 42 7.14 -1.91 -20.92
C GLY A 42 7.26 -1.69 -19.41
N PHE A 43 7.51 -2.74 -18.62
CA PHE A 43 7.82 -2.59 -17.19
C PHE A 43 8.73 -3.73 -16.69
N ASN A 44 9.41 -3.48 -15.57
CA ASN A 44 10.30 -4.44 -14.92
C ASN A 44 9.75 -4.88 -13.58
N VAL A 45 9.73 -6.18 -13.34
CA VAL A 45 9.30 -6.77 -12.07
C VAL A 45 10.50 -7.13 -11.22
N ARG A 46 10.43 -6.83 -9.93
CA ARG A 46 11.42 -7.22 -8.93
C ARG A 46 10.72 -7.74 -7.69
N GLY A 47 11.28 -8.76 -7.06
CA GLY A 47 10.73 -9.33 -5.85
C GLY A 47 11.53 -10.52 -5.38
N GLN A 48 11.18 -11.03 -4.21
CA GLN A 48 11.68 -12.31 -3.75
C GLN A 48 11.20 -13.41 -4.70
N VAL A 49 12.10 -14.30 -5.11
CA VAL A 49 11.77 -15.45 -5.98
C VAL A 49 11.39 -16.68 -5.15
N SER A 50 11.85 -16.74 -3.89
CA SER A 50 11.47 -17.81 -2.96
C SER A 50 9.98 -17.73 -2.63
N GLU A 51 9.30 -18.85 -2.83
CA GLU A 51 7.91 -19.05 -2.43
C GLU A 51 7.83 -19.07 -0.90
N GLY A 52 6.97 -18.23 -0.32
CA GLY A 52 6.82 -18.11 1.12
C GLY A 52 7.78 -17.12 1.80
N GLY A 53 7.40 -16.69 2.99
CA GLY A 53 8.13 -15.71 3.79
C GLY A 53 7.23 -15.11 4.87
N GLN A 54 7.79 -14.27 5.74
CA GLN A 54 7.01 -13.63 6.79
C GLN A 54 5.91 -12.75 6.18
N LEU A 55 4.67 -12.96 6.64
CA LEU A 55 3.53 -12.16 6.20
C LEU A 55 3.73 -10.69 6.59
N ARG A 56 3.47 -9.79 5.65
CA ARG A 56 3.56 -8.34 5.83
C ARG A 56 2.17 -7.74 5.83
N SER A 57 1.85 -6.98 6.89
CA SER A 57 0.62 -6.21 6.94
C SER A 57 0.72 -5.01 5.98
N ILE A 58 -0.07 -5.03 4.92
CA ILE A 58 -0.21 -3.94 3.94
C ILE A 58 -1.67 -3.49 3.97
N ASN A 59 -1.92 -2.22 4.28
CA ASN A 59 -3.27 -1.66 4.41
C ASN A 59 -4.21 -2.40 5.39
N GLY A 60 -3.66 -3.06 6.41
CA GLY A 60 -4.44 -3.79 7.42
C GLY A 60 -4.62 -5.29 7.13
N GLU A 61 -4.20 -5.76 5.97
CA GLU A 61 -4.28 -7.18 5.57
C GLU A 61 -2.89 -7.80 5.47
N LEU A 62 -2.77 -9.07 5.86
CA LEU A 62 -1.51 -9.82 5.79
C LEU A 62 -1.32 -10.43 4.41
N TYR A 63 -0.27 -10.00 3.73
CA TYR A 63 0.13 -10.55 2.43
C TYR A 63 1.48 -11.28 2.55
N ALA A 64 1.64 -12.34 1.76
CA ALA A 64 2.96 -12.92 1.49
C ALA A 64 3.87 -11.89 0.80
N PRO A 65 5.20 -12.12 0.72
CA PRO A 65 6.10 -11.24 -0.02
C PRO A 65 5.66 -11.07 -1.48
N LEU A 66 5.10 -9.90 -1.82
CA LEU A 66 4.62 -9.58 -3.16
C LEU A 66 5.74 -9.05 -4.05
N GLN A 67 5.66 -9.39 -5.33
CA GLN A 67 6.49 -8.78 -6.36
C GLN A 67 6.01 -7.34 -6.61
N HIS A 68 6.93 -6.48 -7.05
CA HIS A 68 6.61 -5.10 -7.35
C HIS A 68 7.22 -4.64 -8.66
N VAL A 69 6.62 -3.59 -9.22
CA VAL A 69 7.12 -2.92 -10.41
C VAL A 69 8.29 -2.02 -10.02
N SER A 70 9.48 -2.37 -10.50
CA SER A 70 10.74 -1.66 -10.21
C SER A 70 11.02 -0.50 -11.17
N ALA A 71 10.56 -0.62 -12.42
CA ALA A 71 10.66 0.42 -13.45
C ALA A 71 9.51 0.27 -14.44
N VAL A 72 9.12 1.37 -15.07
CA VAL A 72 8.14 1.45 -16.16
C VAL A 72 8.79 2.21 -17.29
N LEU A 73 8.58 1.76 -18.53
CA LEU A 73 9.04 2.42 -19.74
C LEU A 73 8.09 3.59 -20.05
N GLU A 74 8.65 4.80 -20.14
CA GLU A 74 7.91 6.00 -20.56
C GLU A 74 7.40 5.82 -22.00
N GLY A 75 6.13 6.11 -22.24
CA GLY A 75 5.43 5.85 -23.51
C GLY A 75 5.24 4.36 -23.83
N GLY A 76 5.50 3.46 -22.88
CA GLY A 76 5.29 2.02 -23.06
C GLY A 76 3.85 1.59 -22.75
N ALA A 77 3.50 0.38 -23.19
CA ALA A 77 2.16 -0.19 -22.98
C ALA A 77 1.72 -0.23 -21.50
N ALA A 78 2.67 -0.44 -20.57
CA ALA A 78 2.39 -0.42 -19.14
C ALA A 78 2.03 0.96 -18.60
N GLU A 79 2.70 2.02 -19.07
CA GLU A 79 2.36 3.40 -18.66
C GLU A 79 0.97 3.77 -19.17
N GLU A 80 0.66 3.44 -20.42
CA GLU A 80 -0.67 3.65 -21.00
C GLU A 80 -1.77 2.86 -20.27
N ALA A 81 -1.46 1.64 -19.82
CA ALA A 81 -2.36 0.82 -19.00
C ALA A 81 -2.47 1.29 -17.55
N GLY A 82 -1.68 2.29 -17.14
CA GLY A 82 -1.72 2.88 -15.80
C GLY A 82 -0.92 2.13 -14.73
N ILE A 83 0.06 1.30 -15.13
CA ILE A 83 1.07 0.76 -14.21
C ILE A 83 2.05 1.86 -13.81
N ARG A 84 2.44 1.86 -12.54
CA ARG A 84 3.37 2.82 -11.94
C ARG A 84 4.47 2.10 -11.18
N LYS A 85 5.65 2.72 -11.13
CA LYS A 85 6.74 2.24 -10.29
C LYS A 85 6.29 2.16 -8.83
N GLY A 86 6.53 1.02 -8.20
CA GLY A 86 6.12 0.73 -6.82
C GLY A 86 4.77 0.00 -6.70
N ASP A 87 4.06 -0.24 -7.81
CA ASP A 87 2.88 -1.10 -7.78
C ASP A 87 3.25 -2.50 -7.28
N ARG A 88 2.37 -3.06 -6.43
CA ARG A 88 2.50 -4.42 -5.89
C ARG A 88 1.58 -5.34 -6.66
N ILE A 89 2.14 -6.42 -7.19
CA ILE A 89 1.41 -7.41 -7.97
C ILE A 89 0.76 -8.40 -7.00
N LEU A 90 -0.57 -8.47 -7.06
CA LEU A 90 -1.38 -9.38 -6.25
C LEU A 90 -1.71 -10.65 -7.02
N GLU A 91 -2.06 -10.50 -8.31
CA GLU A 91 -2.50 -11.57 -9.21
C GLU A 91 -2.06 -11.23 -10.63
N VAL A 92 -1.85 -12.27 -11.47
CA VAL A 92 -1.46 -12.18 -12.89
C VAL A 92 -2.25 -13.19 -13.70
#